data_AF-A0AAD1C3U8-F1
#
_entry.id   AF-A0AAD1C3U8-F1
#
_cell.length_a   1.000
_cell.length_b   1.000
_cell.length_c   1.000
_cell.angle_alpha   90.00
_cell.angle_beta   90.00
_cell.angle_gamma   90.00
#
_symmetry.space_group_name_H-M   'P 1'
#
loop_
_entity.id
_entity.type
_entity.pdbx_description
1 polymer ?
#
loop_
_entity_poly.entity_id
_entity_poly.type
_entity_poly.pdbx_seq_one_letter_code
_entity_poly.pdbx_strand_id
1 'polypeptide(L)'
;MATHDFLLGPVLSFRGIGADGTWKVSALIGLKDGAAVPTLLLEGKACAAPRQLLVIRKERYLRYDLSCAMKKTERRVEYGVQGGPTWHFTVPGRDLAPRLAYVSCNGFSDPAGMRRLVRPANTVWADLLASHDKSLRGGMLLDKEQLWHEVRIHDKGLQRFQLLLMGGDQIYFDSIWEDLPELKHWVSLSRAEQLKFSVSATLDRKIEAYYFTLYARRWLPEKRRPWGAAEPNRDAADALARIPTLMMWDDHDIFDGWGSYSPEMQRSPLFRCLFRHARRAFWVFQMQHALDDLPELADATPPGFSSQDPIYRPVAWSQRLAQDPLALPLLDGQPGFTSAFQAGPLALVVADLRTERSRTQVLGSDSWTQLKAWLGKLDAKAPPKNPGTRVQHLLFMSSVPVVHPKLSAAEALLDNLGQDHVLDSSADDLRDHWSHDDHEGERKRLLEVLSETARSKGLRVSLVSGDVHVAAWGIAYRRDLPASEARAQIQQFTSSAVVHPSLMGVAERLFLGLLNASAGSPQHLDAHSSVEMMLFPGHNRYVMPARNWLALELDEGSDRPKLWATWRCETETAFSNHLQTVAPA
;
A
#
# COMPACT_ATOMS: atom_id res chain seq x y z
N MET A 1 -11.11 20.02 -24.11
CA MET A 1 -10.39 18.84 -24.60
C MET A 1 -11.15 17.61 -24.19
N ALA A 2 -11.36 16.65 -25.08
CA ALA A 2 -12.07 15.44 -24.72
C ALA A 2 -11.13 14.52 -23.92
N THR A 3 -11.60 14.01 -22.79
CA THR A 3 -10.87 13.10 -21.90
C THR A 3 -10.50 11.76 -22.54
N HIS A 4 -10.83 11.56 -23.81
CA HIS A 4 -10.50 10.39 -24.63
C HIS A 4 -8.99 10.27 -24.93
N ASP A 5 -8.23 11.33 -24.67
CA ASP A 5 -6.77 11.37 -24.87
C ASP A 5 -5.97 10.89 -23.64
N PHE A 6 -6.65 10.64 -22.51
CA PHE A 6 -5.98 10.13 -21.30
C PHE A 6 -5.72 8.63 -21.45
N LEU A 7 -4.49 8.23 -21.12
CA LEU A 7 -4.09 6.83 -20.92
C LEU A 7 -4.22 6.40 -19.47
N LEU A 8 -4.11 7.35 -18.54
CA LEU A 8 -4.10 7.08 -17.10
C LEU A 8 -4.51 8.34 -16.34
N GLY A 9 -5.23 8.14 -15.23
CA GLY A 9 -5.50 9.16 -14.24
C GLY A 9 -6.70 10.07 -14.53
N PRO A 10 -6.87 11.14 -13.72
CA PRO A 10 -5.92 11.61 -12.70
C PRO A 10 -5.68 10.60 -11.56
N VAL A 11 -4.42 10.43 -11.15
CA VAL A 11 -4.05 9.67 -9.94
C VAL A 11 -3.45 10.64 -8.93
N LEU A 12 -4.17 10.86 -7.82
CA LEU A 12 -3.75 11.77 -6.77
C LEU A 12 -2.73 11.10 -5.85
N SER A 13 -1.70 11.84 -5.43
CA SER A 13 -0.71 11.39 -4.45
C SER A 13 -0.46 12.48 -3.41
N PHE A 14 -0.49 12.11 -2.14
CA PHE A 14 -0.16 13.01 -1.04
C PHE A 14 1.36 13.13 -0.88
N ARG A 15 1.85 14.37 -0.75
CA ARG A 15 3.28 14.70 -0.75
C ARG A 15 3.78 15.25 0.59
N GLY A 16 2.97 15.14 1.64
CA GLY A 16 3.26 15.73 2.94
C GLY A 16 2.69 17.13 3.11
N ILE A 17 3.07 17.77 4.22
CA ILE A 17 2.65 19.13 4.57
C ILE A 17 3.87 20.05 4.50
N GLY A 18 3.75 21.17 3.80
CA GLY A 18 4.76 22.22 3.77
C GLY A 18 4.88 22.92 5.12
N ALA A 19 6.06 23.47 5.42
CA ALA A 19 6.30 24.22 6.66
C ALA A 19 5.38 25.45 6.82
N ASP A 20 4.84 25.95 5.72
CA ASP A 20 3.86 27.04 5.63
C ASP A 20 2.40 26.60 5.87
N GLY A 21 2.15 25.31 6.10
CA GLY A 21 0.80 24.76 6.22
C GLY A 21 0.13 24.47 4.87
N THR A 22 0.92 24.29 3.81
CA THR A 22 0.41 23.83 2.51
C THR A 22 0.21 22.32 2.50
N TRP A 23 -1.00 21.86 2.19
CA TRP A 23 -1.29 20.45 1.94
C TRP A 23 -0.82 20.08 0.54
N LYS A 24 0.28 19.32 0.43
CA LYS A 24 0.88 19.05 -0.87
C LYS A 24 0.26 17.81 -1.50
N VAL A 25 -0.27 17.98 -2.71
CA VAL A 25 -0.90 16.92 -3.50
C VAL A 25 -0.43 17.06 -4.93
N SER A 26 -0.16 15.94 -5.59
CA SER A 26 0.07 15.91 -7.03
C SER A 26 -1.00 15.10 -7.75
N ALA A 27 -1.16 15.34 -9.04
CA ALA A 27 -1.95 14.51 -9.94
C ALA A 27 -1.11 13.99 -11.09
N LEU A 28 -1.04 12.66 -11.25
CA LEU A 28 -0.45 12.01 -12.41
C LEU A 28 -1.50 11.82 -13.50
N ILE A 29 -1.18 12.25 -14.72
CA ILE A 29 -1.99 12.05 -15.93
C ILE A 29 -1.09 11.47 -17.03
N GLY A 30 -1.51 10.35 -17.60
CA GLY A 30 -0.91 9.78 -18.80
C GLY A 30 -1.65 10.24 -20.06
N LEU A 31 -0.91 10.59 -21.12
CA LEU A 31 -1.44 11.10 -22.38
C LEU A 31 -0.97 10.24 -23.56
N LYS A 32 -1.89 10.00 -24.50
CA LYS A 32 -1.59 9.36 -25.78
C LYS A 32 -0.58 10.16 -26.61
N ASP A 33 0.08 9.50 -27.55
CA ASP A 33 0.94 10.16 -28.55
C ASP A 33 0.18 11.29 -29.27
N GLY A 34 0.84 12.44 -29.43
CA GLY A 34 0.28 13.62 -30.09
C GLY A 34 -0.82 14.37 -29.32
N ALA A 35 -1.36 13.82 -28.22
CA ALA A 35 -2.37 14.50 -27.42
C ALA A 35 -1.82 15.79 -26.82
N ALA A 36 -2.58 16.88 -26.83
CA ALA A 36 -2.15 18.14 -26.24
C ALA A 36 -2.05 18.05 -24.70
N VAL A 37 -1.15 18.83 -24.10
CA VAL A 37 -1.05 18.91 -22.64
C VAL A 37 -2.26 19.67 -22.10
N PRO A 38 -3.12 19.07 -21.25
CA PRO A 38 -4.30 19.74 -20.75
C PRO A 38 -3.95 20.82 -19.72
N THR A 39 -4.62 21.96 -19.79
CA THR A 39 -4.60 22.93 -18.68
C THR A 39 -5.45 22.39 -17.54
N LEU A 40 -4.84 22.09 -16.39
CA LEU A 40 -5.59 21.84 -15.16
C LEU A 40 -5.91 23.14 -14.43
N LEU A 41 -7.12 23.21 -13.87
CA LEU A 41 -7.56 24.25 -12.97
C LEU A 41 -7.60 23.68 -11.55
N LEU A 42 -7.08 24.43 -10.57
CA LEU A 42 -7.24 24.22 -9.14
C LEU A 42 -8.00 25.42 -8.57
N GLU A 43 -9.19 25.18 -8.05
CA GLU A 43 -10.09 26.24 -7.55
C GLU A 43 -10.31 27.38 -8.57
N GLY A 44 -10.50 26.99 -9.83
CA GLY A 44 -10.71 27.90 -10.96
C GLY A 44 -9.43 28.59 -11.50
N LYS A 45 -8.27 28.38 -10.88
CA LYS A 45 -6.99 28.96 -11.33
C LYS A 45 -6.17 27.93 -12.09
N ALA A 46 -5.53 28.34 -13.18
CA ALA A 46 -4.64 27.45 -13.92
C ALA A 46 -3.47 26.98 -13.03
N CYS A 47 -3.23 25.67 -12.99
CA CYS A 47 -2.05 25.11 -12.38
C CYS A 47 -0.79 25.52 -13.15
N ALA A 48 0.36 25.47 -12.48
CA ALA A 48 1.65 25.59 -13.15
C ALA A 48 1.82 24.48 -14.22
N ALA A 49 2.75 24.70 -15.15
CA ALA A 49 3.09 23.69 -16.15
C ALA A 49 3.49 22.37 -15.44
N PRO A 50 2.96 21.22 -15.88
CA PRO A 50 3.26 19.95 -15.22
C PRO A 50 4.70 19.54 -15.43
N ARG A 51 5.25 18.80 -14.46
CA ARG A 51 6.55 18.12 -14.63
C ARG A 51 6.34 16.86 -15.47
N GLN A 52 7.14 16.69 -16.52
CA GLN A 52 7.17 15.44 -17.26
C GLN A 52 7.93 14.39 -16.45
N LEU A 53 7.28 13.28 -16.12
CA LEU A 53 7.89 12.18 -15.37
C LEU A 53 8.53 11.15 -16.28
N LEU A 54 7.90 10.90 -17.43
CA LEU A 54 8.30 9.87 -18.39
C LEU A 54 7.79 10.22 -19.78
N VAL A 55 8.61 9.92 -20.79
CA VAL A 55 8.17 9.74 -22.18
C VAL A 55 8.59 8.36 -22.63
N ILE A 56 7.63 7.54 -23.02
CA ILE A 56 7.89 6.21 -23.55
C ILE A 56 6.96 5.98 -24.74
N ARG A 57 7.53 5.56 -25.88
CA ARG A 57 6.75 5.35 -27.12
C ARG A 57 5.90 6.56 -27.53
N LYS A 58 6.42 7.77 -27.25
CA LYS A 58 5.75 9.07 -27.45
C LYS A 58 4.52 9.33 -26.57
N GLU A 59 4.11 8.37 -25.74
CA GLU A 59 3.18 8.61 -24.64
C GLU A 59 3.88 9.46 -23.58
N ARG A 60 3.13 10.35 -22.93
CA ARG A 60 3.69 11.30 -21.95
C ARG A 60 2.98 11.15 -20.62
N TYR A 61 3.74 11.01 -19.56
CA TYR A 61 3.22 10.93 -18.20
C TYR A 61 3.64 12.19 -17.44
N LEU A 62 2.65 12.94 -16.99
CA LEU A 62 2.78 14.30 -16.48
C LEU A 62 2.28 14.38 -15.05
N ARG A 63 3.01 15.10 -14.19
CA ARG A 63 2.60 15.37 -12.82
C ARG A 63 2.30 16.84 -12.62
N TYR A 64 1.06 17.12 -12.24
CA TYR A 64 0.60 18.45 -11.86
C TYR A 64 0.73 18.66 -10.36
N ASP A 65 1.00 19.90 -9.98
CA ASP A 65 0.91 20.35 -8.59
C ASP A 65 -0.53 20.79 -8.28
N LEU A 66 -1.16 20.14 -7.31
CA LEU A 66 -2.48 20.48 -6.78
C LEU A 66 -2.40 20.93 -5.31
N SER A 67 -1.22 21.34 -4.86
CA SER A 67 -0.99 21.80 -3.49
C SER A 67 -1.83 23.02 -3.16
N CYS A 68 -2.40 23.05 -1.97
CA CYS A 68 -3.30 24.11 -1.54
C CYS A 68 -3.18 24.41 -0.05
N ALA A 69 -3.57 25.60 0.35
CA ALA A 69 -3.50 26.04 1.74
C ALA A 69 -4.52 25.28 2.61
N MET A 70 -4.03 24.73 3.73
CA MET A 70 -4.88 24.20 4.80
C MET A 70 -5.63 25.36 5.49
N LYS A 71 -6.84 25.08 5.97
CA LYS A 71 -7.63 26.00 6.80
C LYS A 71 -7.75 25.45 8.22
N LYS A 72 -8.28 26.23 9.16
CA LYS A 72 -8.55 25.75 10.53
C LYS A 72 -9.54 24.57 10.54
N THR A 73 -10.53 24.62 9.67
CA THR A 73 -11.48 23.53 9.44
C THR A 73 -11.14 22.81 8.15
N GLU A 74 -11.56 21.56 8.06
CA GLU A 74 -11.52 20.81 6.81
C GLU A 74 -12.27 21.53 5.68
N ARG A 75 -11.84 21.28 4.45
CA ARG A 75 -12.42 21.87 3.25
C ARG A 75 -12.36 20.91 2.07
N ARG A 76 -13.33 21.03 1.17
CA ARG A 76 -13.29 20.43 -0.16
C ARG A 76 -12.52 21.35 -1.12
N VAL A 77 -11.75 20.76 -2.02
CA VAL A 77 -10.94 21.44 -3.03
C VAL A 77 -11.34 20.90 -4.39
N GLU A 78 -11.68 21.78 -5.31
CA GLU A 78 -12.03 21.44 -6.69
C GLU A 78 -10.81 21.53 -7.59
N TYR A 79 -10.67 20.55 -8.48
CA TYR A 79 -9.72 20.62 -9.59
C TYR A 79 -10.30 19.97 -10.84
N GLY A 80 -9.76 20.26 -12.02
CA GLY A 80 -10.26 19.66 -13.24
C GLY A 80 -9.56 20.12 -14.49
N VAL A 81 -9.92 19.53 -15.63
CA VAL A 81 -9.43 19.97 -16.94
C VAL A 81 -10.22 21.19 -17.38
N GLN A 82 -9.55 22.24 -17.87
CA GLN A 82 -10.22 23.42 -18.40
C GLN A 82 -11.22 23.04 -19.52
N GLY A 83 -12.50 23.33 -19.30
CA GLY A 83 -13.59 22.94 -20.21
C GLY A 83 -13.82 21.44 -20.31
N GLY A 84 -13.44 20.67 -19.28
CA GLY A 84 -13.59 19.22 -19.19
C GLY A 84 -14.14 18.77 -17.83
N PRO A 85 -13.87 17.52 -17.41
CA PRO A 85 -14.34 17.01 -16.13
C PRO A 85 -13.70 17.72 -14.94
N THR A 86 -14.46 17.76 -13.85
CA THR A 86 -14.01 18.23 -12.54
C THR A 86 -14.07 17.10 -11.52
N TRP A 87 -13.17 17.16 -10.56
CA TRP A 87 -13.07 16.26 -9.43
C TRP A 87 -12.83 17.08 -8.17
N HIS A 88 -12.93 16.40 -7.03
CA HIS A 88 -12.67 17.01 -5.75
C HIS A 88 -11.91 16.05 -4.85
N PHE A 89 -11.06 16.63 -4.02
CA PHE A 89 -10.51 15.97 -2.84
C PHE A 89 -10.77 16.84 -1.61
N THR A 90 -10.61 16.25 -0.42
CA THR A 90 -10.80 16.96 0.85
C THR A 90 -9.46 17.13 1.55
N VAL A 91 -9.25 18.30 2.14
CA VAL A 91 -8.07 18.68 2.92
C VAL A 91 -8.47 18.74 4.40
N PRO A 92 -7.71 18.13 5.32
CA PRO A 92 -8.06 18.17 6.73
C PRO A 92 -7.85 19.59 7.29
N GLY A 93 -8.48 19.87 8.43
CA GLY A 93 -8.15 21.09 9.18
C GLY A 93 -6.69 21.08 9.64
N ARG A 94 -6.10 22.25 9.76
CA ARG A 94 -4.73 22.42 10.26
C ARG A 94 -4.63 21.82 11.66
N ASP A 95 -3.58 21.04 11.87
CA ASP A 95 -3.26 20.36 13.12
C ASP A 95 -4.32 19.30 13.56
N LEU A 96 -5.22 18.89 12.65
CA LEU A 96 -6.12 17.75 12.83
C LEU A 96 -5.57 16.51 12.11
N ALA A 97 -5.97 15.33 12.58
CA ALA A 97 -5.63 14.07 11.91
C ALA A 97 -6.48 13.91 10.64
N PRO A 98 -5.89 13.44 9.53
CA PRO A 98 -6.67 13.02 8.38
C PRO A 98 -7.45 11.73 8.68
N ARG A 99 -8.63 11.59 8.06
CA ARG A 99 -9.38 10.34 7.99
C ARG A 99 -8.89 9.52 6.81
N LEU A 100 -8.60 8.24 7.05
CA LEU A 100 -7.92 7.37 6.10
C LEU A 100 -8.85 6.24 5.65
N ALA A 101 -8.72 5.83 4.40
CA ALA A 101 -9.13 4.51 3.96
C ALA A 101 -7.89 3.67 3.63
N TYR A 102 -7.98 2.35 3.75
CA TYR A 102 -6.93 1.40 3.40
C TYR A 102 -7.47 0.29 2.49
N VAL A 103 -6.67 -0.06 1.48
CA VAL A 103 -6.91 -1.16 0.54
C VAL A 103 -5.58 -1.85 0.14
N SER A 104 -5.66 -3.09 -0.31
CA SER A 104 -4.56 -3.82 -0.98
C SER A 104 -5.14 -4.87 -1.95
N CYS A 105 -4.29 -5.49 -2.78
CA CYS A 105 -4.68 -6.61 -3.66
C CYS A 105 -5.75 -6.21 -4.70
N ASN A 106 -5.39 -5.22 -5.52
CA ASN A 106 -6.25 -4.56 -6.51
C ASN A 106 -6.18 -5.22 -7.91
N GLY A 107 -6.12 -6.54 -7.98
CA GLY A 107 -6.00 -7.24 -9.26
C GLY A 107 -6.14 -8.76 -9.15
N PHE A 108 -5.57 -9.45 -10.13
CA PHE A 108 -5.59 -10.90 -10.27
C PHE A 108 -4.30 -11.36 -10.94
N SER A 109 -3.71 -12.44 -10.45
CA SER A 109 -2.62 -13.16 -11.13
C SER A 109 -3.12 -13.88 -12.39
N ASP A 110 -4.33 -14.46 -12.31
CA ASP A 110 -5.02 -15.16 -13.40
C ASP A 110 -6.43 -14.56 -13.64
N PRO A 111 -6.77 -14.15 -14.88
CA PRO A 111 -8.14 -13.75 -15.24
C PRO A 111 -9.24 -14.75 -14.85
N ALA A 112 -8.95 -16.05 -14.74
CA ALA A 112 -9.89 -17.06 -14.26
C ALA A 112 -10.32 -16.83 -12.81
N GLY A 113 -9.50 -16.18 -11.98
CA GLY A 113 -9.82 -15.77 -10.61
C GLY A 113 -11.08 -14.90 -10.54
N MET A 114 -11.36 -14.09 -11.57
CA MET A 114 -12.58 -13.27 -11.66
C MET A 114 -13.87 -14.10 -11.57
N ARG A 115 -13.84 -15.37 -12.00
CA ARG A 115 -15.00 -16.27 -11.95
C ARG A 115 -15.34 -16.75 -10.53
N ARG A 116 -14.42 -16.58 -9.57
CA ARG A 116 -14.61 -16.96 -8.16
C ARG A 116 -15.25 -15.85 -7.33
N LEU A 117 -15.44 -14.67 -7.90
CA LEU A 117 -16.01 -13.54 -7.18
C LEU A 117 -17.52 -13.73 -6.95
N VAL A 118 -17.96 -13.49 -5.72
CA VAL A 118 -19.39 -13.51 -5.36
C VAL A 118 -20.16 -12.30 -5.91
N ARG A 119 -19.46 -11.19 -6.18
CA ARG A 119 -20.00 -9.97 -6.79
C ARG A 119 -18.99 -9.39 -7.79
N PRO A 120 -19.37 -8.48 -8.71
CA PRO A 120 -18.44 -7.91 -9.68
C PRO A 120 -17.15 -7.35 -9.06
N ALA A 121 -16.05 -7.33 -9.82
CA ALA A 121 -14.72 -6.94 -9.34
C ALA A 121 -14.69 -5.59 -8.61
N ASN A 122 -15.39 -4.57 -9.14
CA ASN A 122 -15.39 -3.21 -8.60
C ASN A 122 -16.37 -2.99 -7.42
N THR A 123 -17.01 -4.03 -6.89
CA THR A 123 -18.06 -3.86 -5.86
C THR A 123 -17.52 -3.22 -4.58
N VAL A 124 -16.32 -3.61 -4.13
CA VAL A 124 -15.67 -3.04 -2.94
C VAL A 124 -15.28 -1.58 -3.17
N TRP A 125 -14.75 -1.26 -4.37
CA TRP A 125 -14.50 0.12 -4.78
C TRP A 125 -15.77 0.97 -4.79
N ALA A 126 -16.88 0.42 -5.28
CA ALA A 126 -18.15 1.13 -5.32
C ALA A 126 -18.69 1.42 -3.91
N ASP A 127 -18.55 0.49 -2.96
CA ASP A 127 -18.94 0.69 -1.57
C ASP A 127 -18.04 1.71 -0.84
N LEU A 128 -16.71 1.67 -1.07
CA LEU A 128 -15.78 2.69 -0.59
C LEU A 128 -16.15 4.07 -1.12
N LEU A 129 -16.34 4.20 -2.43
CA LEU A 129 -16.68 5.47 -3.08
C LEU A 129 -18.04 6.02 -2.63
N ALA A 130 -19.05 5.15 -2.45
CA ALA A 130 -20.35 5.55 -1.93
C ALA A 130 -20.29 6.04 -0.46
N SER A 131 -19.36 5.48 0.31
CA SER A 131 -19.05 5.90 1.68
C SER A 131 -18.19 7.16 1.75
N HIS A 132 -17.44 7.45 0.68
CA HIS A 132 -16.53 8.58 0.57
C HIS A 132 -17.21 9.85 0.04
N ASP A 133 -17.98 9.74 -1.04
CA ASP A 133 -18.56 10.87 -1.76
C ASP A 133 -20.02 10.61 -2.10
N LYS A 134 -20.91 11.43 -1.50
CA LYS A 134 -22.36 11.38 -1.70
C LYS A 134 -22.75 11.49 -3.18
N SER A 135 -21.97 12.17 -4.02
CA SER A 135 -22.24 12.29 -5.45
C SER A 135 -22.07 10.99 -6.24
N LEU A 136 -21.29 10.03 -5.72
CA LEU A 136 -21.04 8.74 -6.39
C LEU A 136 -22.00 7.63 -5.94
N ARG A 137 -22.78 7.88 -4.89
CA ARG A 137 -23.67 6.88 -4.27
C ARG A 137 -24.79 6.39 -5.18
N GLY A 138 -25.36 7.27 -6.00
CA GLY A 138 -26.58 6.95 -6.76
C GLY A 138 -27.72 6.50 -5.84
N GLY A 139 -28.46 5.46 -6.25
CA GLY A 139 -29.59 4.89 -5.49
C GLY A 139 -29.21 3.82 -4.45
N MET A 140 -27.94 3.72 -4.05
CA MET A 140 -27.51 2.72 -3.06
C MET A 140 -28.16 2.98 -1.69
N LEU A 141 -28.73 1.94 -1.09
CA LEU A 141 -29.24 1.98 0.27
C LEU A 141 -28.07 2.04 1.26
N LEU A 142 -28.15 2.98 2.20
CA LEU A 142 -27.14 3.13 3.25
C LEU A 142 -27.47 2.27 4.46
N ASP A 143 -26.45 1.67 5.05
CA ASP A 143 -26.57 1.07 6.37
C ASP A 143 -26.37 2.09 7.51
N LYS A 144 -26.50 1.63 8.75
CA LYS A 144 -26.40 2.48 9.94
C LYS A 144 -25.06 3.20 10.05
N GLU A 145 -23.96 2.54 9.66
CA GLU A 145 -22.63 3.14 9.74
C GLU A 145 -22.49 4.24 8.68
N GLN A 146 -22.92 4.00 7.44
CA GLN A 146 -22.90 5.02 6.41
C GLN A 146 -23.81 6.22 6.73
N LEU A 147 -24.99 5.97 7.32
CA LEU A 147 -25.91 7.01 7.77
C LEU A 147 -25.27 7.93 8.83
N TRP A 148 -24.42 7.39 9.71
CA TRP A 148 -23.71 8.17 10.73
C TRP A 148 -22.82 9.27 10.12
N HIS A 149 -22.31 9.05 8.91
CA HIS A 149 -21.46 10.03 8.21
C HIS A 149 -22.24 11.09 7.42
N GLU A 150 -23.57 10.94 7.22
CA GLU A 150 -24.36 11.91 6.47
C GLU A 150 -24.31 13.30 7.12
N VAL A 151 -24.84 13.42 8.33
CA VAL A 151 -24.91 14.71 9.04
C VAL A 151 -23.50 15.21 9.43
N ARG A 152 -22.59 14.28 9.73
CA ARG A 152 -21.24 14.62 10.19
C ARG A 152 -20.36 15.18 9.08
N ILE A 153 -20.51 14.70 7.84
CA ILE A 153 -19.59 14.92 6.74
C ILE A 153 -20.34 15.37 5.47
N HIS A 154 -21.20 14.51 4.93
CA HIS A 154 -21.73 14.70 3.58
C HIS A 154 -22.71 15.87 3.47
N ASP A 155 -23.54 16.12 4.49
CA ASP A 155 -24.48 17.25 4.51
C ASP A 155 -23.76 18.60 4.67
N LYS A 156 -22.48 18.57 5.06
CA LYS A 156 -21.57 19.74 5.04
C LYS A 156 -20.86 19.92 3.68
N GLY A 157 -21.18 19.08 2.69
CA GLY A 157 -20.58 19.12 1.34
C GLY A 157 -19.17 18.53 1.25
N LEU A 158 -18.72 17.80 2.26
CA LEU A 158 -17.38 17.23 2.36
C LEU A 158 -17.33 15.76 1.93
N GLN A 159 -16.12 15.26 1.66
CA GLN A 159 -15.88 13.84 1.43
C GLN A 159 -15.29 13.18 2.69
N ARG A 160 -15.57 11.89 2.91
CA ARG A 160 -15.19 11.19 4.15
C ARG A 160 -13.69 11.10 4.35
N PHE A 161 -12.92 10.75 3.32
CA PHE A 161 -11.50 10.41 3.46
C PHE A 161 -10.61 11.51 2.87
N GLN A 162 -9.51 11.82 3.55
CA GLN A 162 -8.49 12.73 3.03
C GLN A 162 -7.29 11.98 2.44
N LEU A 163 -7.07 10.74 2.85
CA LEU A 163 -5.99 9.89 2.36
C LEU A 163 -6.49 8.47 2.09
N LEU A 164 -5.95 7.86 1.04
CA LEU A 164 -6.11 6.44 0.70
C LEU A 164 -4.74 5.76 0.82
N LEU A 165 -4.61 4.89 1.80
CA LEU A 165 -3.45 4.03 1.98
C LEU A 165 -3.61 2.80 1.09
N MET A 166 -2.59 2.52 0.28
CA MET A 166 -2.56 1.39 -0.64
C MET A 166 -1.36 0.52 -0.29
N GLY A 167 -1.65 -0.64 0.31
CA GLY A 167 -0.69 -1.43 1.06
C GLY A 167 0.11 -2.48 0.27
N GLY A 168 0.09 -2.45 -1.05
CA GLY A 168 0.68 -3.48 -1.89
C GLY A 168 -0.31 -4.08 -2.89
N ASP A 169 0.25 -4.67 -3.96
CA ASP A 169 -0.48 -5.32 -5.04
C ASP A 169 -1.46 -4.37 -5.73
N GLN A 170 -0.98 -3.18 -6.09
CA GLN A 170 -1.81 -2.22 -6.82
C GLN A 170 -1.91 -2.55 -8.30
N ILE A 171 -1.03 -3.44 -8.73
CA ILE A 171 -1.02 -4.08 -10.03
C ILE A 171 -0.43 -5.49 -9.87
N TYR A 172 -0.88 -6.43 -10.71
CA TYR A 172 -0.37 -7.80 -10.75
C TYR A 172 0.36 -8.00 -12.08
N PHE A 173 1.67 -8.26 -12.01
CA PHE A 173 2.51 -8.47 -13.18
C PHE A 173 2.65 -9.94 -13.61
N ASP A 174 2.07 -10.88 -12.86
CA ASP A 174 2.32 -12.32 -13.00
C ASP A 174 1.98 -12.88 -14.38
N SER A 175 0.99 -12.32 -15.07
CA SER A 175 0.64 -12.72 -16.44
C SER A 175 1.79 -12.54 -17.44
N ILE A 176 2.85 -11.81 -17.09
CA ILE A 176 4.04 -11.62 -17.94
C ILE A 176 4.70 -12.95 -18.33
N TRP A 177 4.65 -13.95 -17.45
CA TRP A 177 5.21 -15.28 -17.68
C TRP A 177 4.53 -16.02 -18.83
N GLU A 178 3.25 -15.72 -19.08
CA GLU A 178 2.47 -16.30 -20.17
C GLU A 178 2.40 -15.39 -21.41
N ASP A 179 2.33 -14.08 -21.19
CA ASP A 179 2.15 -13.08 -22.26
C ASP A 179 3.39 -12.90 -23.14
N LEU A 180 4.60 -13.10 -22.58
CA LEU A 180 5.86 -12.98 -23.32
C LEU A 180 6.40 -14.37 -23.71
N PRO A 181 6.46 -14.71 -25.01
CA PRO A 181 6.91 -16.04 -25.46
C PRO A 181 8.29 -16.44 -24.94
N GLU A 182 9.22 -15.48 -24.82
CA GLU A 182 10.55 -15.73 -24.28
C GLU A 182 10.54 -16.11 -22.79
N LEU A 183 9.64 -15.51 -21.99
CA LEU A 183 9.49 -15.85 -20.58
C LEU A 183 8.75 -17.17 -20.41
N LYS A 184 7.73 -17.42 -21.23
CA LYS A 184 7.06 -18.71 -21.29
C LYS A 184 8.04 -19.84 -21.64
N HIS A 185 8.98 -19.58 -22.56
CA HIS A 185 10.07 -20.52 -22.83
C HIS A 185 11.00 -20.67 -21.61
N TRP A 186 11.39 -19.59 -20.96
CA TRP A 186 12.22 -19.64 -19.74
C TRP A 186 11.60 -20.52 -18.64
N VAL A 187 10.28 -20.42 -18.43
CA VAL A 187 9.56 -21.26 -17.46
C VAL A 187 9.68 -22.76 -17.78
N SER A 188 9.77 -23.12 -19.07
CA SER A 188 9.90 -24.52 -19.50
C SER A 188 11.33 -25.09 -19.39
N LEU A 189 12.34 -24.26 -19.14
CA LEU A 189 13.75 -24.67 -19.02
C LEU A 189 14.04 -25.37 -17.69
N SER A 190 15.11 -26.16 -17.65
CA SER A 190 15.64 -26.67 -16.38
C SER A 190 16.19 -25.54 -15.51
N ARG A 191 16.25 -25.73 -14.18
CA ARG A 191 16.80 -24.73 -13.25
C ARG A 191 18.20 -24.25 -13.64
N ALA A 192 19.07 -25.17 -14.05
CA ALA A 192 20.45 -24.84 -14.45
C ALA A 192 20.52 -23.95 -15.70
N GLU A 193 19.57 -24.11 -16.62
CA GLU A 193 19.42 -23.27 -17.82
C GLU A 193 18.77 -21.93 -17.47
N GLN A 194 17.74 -21.92 -16.61
CA GLN A 194 17.09 -20.71 -16.13
C GLN A 194 18.08 -19.73 -15.49
N LEU A 195 18.96 -20.23 -14.63
CA LEU A 195 19.99 -19.42 -13.95
C LEU A 195 21.02 -18.80 -14.92
N LYS A 196 21.24 -19.43 -16.07
CA LYS A 196 22.19 -18.98 -17.09
C LYS A 196 21.52 -18.23 -18.25
N PHE A 197 20.20 -18.08 -18.20
CA PHE A 197 19.44 -17.46 -19.28
C PHE A 197 19.88 -16.01 -19.49
N SER A 198 20.22 -15.68 -20.73
CA SER A 198 20.66 -14.33 -21.11
C SER A 198 19.49 -13.48 -21.58
N VAL A 199 19.40 -12.27 -21.04
CA VAL A 199 18.38 -11.30 -21.46
C VAL A 199 18.91 -10.53 -22.67
N SER A 200 18.35 -10.79 -23.84
CA SER A 200 18.67 -10.01 -25.04
C SER A 200 18.15 -8.57 -24.93
N ALA A 201 18.77 -7.63 -25.66
CA ALA A 201 18.28 -6.24 -25.72
C ALA A 201 16.85 -6.11 -26.26
N THR A 202 16.37 -7.10 -27.02
CA THR A 202 14.98 -7.14 -27.49
C THR A 202 14.04 -7.56 -26.37
N LEU A 203 14.39 -8.62 -25.62
CA LEU A 203 13.60 -9.05 -24.46
C LEU A 203 13.56 -7.97 -23.37
N ASP A 204 14.70 -7.32 -23.11
CA ASP A 204 14.80 -6.20 -22.16
C ASP A 204 13.76 -5.10 -22.44
N ARG A 205 13.68 -4.65 -23.70
CA ARG A 205 12.70 -3.64 -24.16
C ARG A 205 11.25 -4.14 -24.12
N LYS A 206 11.01 -5.44 -24.30
CA LYS A 206 9.68 -6.04 -24.16
C LYS A 206 9.24 -6.05 -22.69
N ILE A 207 10.13 -6.40 -21.78
CA ILE A 207 9.88 -6.38 -20.33
C ILE A 207 9.62 -4.94 -19.88
N GLU A 208 10.49 -3.99 -20.24
CA GLU A 208 10.29 -2.56 -19.96
C GLU A 208 8.88 -2.12 -20.35
N ALA A 209 8.54 -2.35 -21.61
CA ALA A 209 7.24 -1.99 -22.14
C ALA A 209 6.07 -2.64 -21.41
N TYR A 210 6.21 -3.90 -20.99
CA TYR A 210 5.17 -4.60 -20.25
C TYR A 210 4.89 -3.87 -18.93
N TYR A 211 5.93 -3.58 -18.15
CA TYR A 211 5.81 -2.84 -16.89
C TYR A 211 5.19 -1.46 -17.06
N PHE A 212 5.63 -0.69 -18.06
CA PHE A 212 5.11 0.68 -18.25
C PHE A 212 3.68 0.72 -18.81
N THR A 213 3.29 -0.22 -19.68
CA THR A 213 1.97 -0.23 -20.30
C THR A 213 0.88 -0.82 -19.40
N LEU A 214 1.21 -1.76 -18.51
CA LEU A 214 0.19 -2.42 -17.70
C LEU A 214 -0.53 -1.44 -16.77
N TYR A 215 0.18 -0.46 -16.20
CA TYR A 215 -0.43 0.60 -15.37
C TYR A 215 -1.56 1.32 -16.10
N ALA A 216 -1.32 1.80 -17.33
CA ALA A 216 -2.35 2.47 -18.13
C ALA A 216 -3.57 1.55 -18.36
N ARG A 217 -3.33 0.29 -18.72
CA ARG A 217 -4.40 -0.69 -18.97
C ARG A 217 -5.25 -1.02 -17.75
N ARG A 218 -4.64 -1.05 -16.56
CA ARG A 218 -5.30 -1.47 -15.31
C ARG A 218 -5.94 -0.30 -14.56
N TRP A 219 -5.28 0.86 -14.55
CA TRP A 219 -5.74 2.01 -13.77
C TRP A 219 -6.70 2.93 -14.55
N LEU A 220 -6.76 2.82 -15.87
CA LEU A 220 -7.81 3.44 -16.68
C LEU A 220 -8.22 2.53 -17.84
N PRO A 221 -9.02 1.48 -17.59
CA PRO A 221 -9.35 0.48 -18.61
C PRO A 221 -10.06 1.07 -19.83
N GLU A 222 -9.74 0.61 -21.04
CA GLU A 222 -10.30 1.14 -22.30
C GLU A 222 -11.84 1.01 -22.38
N LYS A 223 -12.42 -0.02 -21.75
CA LYS A 223 -13.87 -0.26 -21.71
C LYS A 223 -14.60 0.65 -20.72
N ARG A 224 -13.87 1.44 -19.92
CA ARG A 224 -14.43 2.36 -18.93
C ARG A 224 -15.21 3.47 -19.64
N ARG A 225 -16.34 3.88 -19.07
CA ARG A 225 -17.06 5.06 -19.57
C ARG A 225 -16.18 6.30 -19.42
N PRO A 226 -16.26 7.26 -20.36
CA PRO A 226 -15.51 8.51 -20.27
C PRO A 226 -15.75 9.24 -18.95
N TRP A 227 -14.77 10.04 -18.54
CA TRP A 227 -14.93 10.99 -17.44
C TRP A 227 -16.09 11.95 -17.71
N GLY A 228 -16.88 12.25 -16.68
CA GLY A 228 -18.05 13.12 -16.79
C GLY A 228 -19.29 12.48 -17.42
N ALA A 229 -19.29 11.17 -17.68
CA ALA A 229 -20.51 10.44 -18.04
C ALA A 229 -21.59 10.59 -16.95
N ALA A 230 -22.86 10.53 -17.35
CA ALA A 230 -24.01 10.69 -16.44
C ALA A 230 -24.00 9.69 -15.27
N GLU A 231 -23.55 8.46 -15.53
CA GLU A 231 -23.31 7.47 -14.49
C GLU A 231 -21.80 7.33 -14.21
N PRO A 232 -21.36 7.44 -12.94
CA PRO A 232 -19.96 7.16 -12.58
C PRO A 232 -19.62 5.69 -12.77
N ASN A 233 -18.33 5.38 -12.96
CA ASN A 233 -17.87 4.00 -13.12
C ASN A 233 -17.74 3.28 -11.77
N ARG A 234 -17.47 4.03 -10.70
CA ARG A 234 -17.30 3.54 -9.31
C ARG A 234 -16.19 2.49 -9.21
N ASP A 235 -15.09 2.77 -9.88
CA ASP A 235 -13.90 1.92 -9.96
C ASP A 235 -12.69 2.55 -9.28
N ALA A 236 -11.57 1.84 -9.26
CA ALA A 236 -10.32 2.34 -8.71
C ALA A 236 -9.94 3.71 -9.30
N ALA A 237 -10.13 3.92 -10.60
CA ALA A 237 -9.86 5.21 -11.25
C ALA A 237 -10.66 6.35 -10.61
N ASP A 238 -11.96 6.15 -10.33
CA ASP A 238 -12.79 7.15 -9.65
C ASP A 238 -12.28 7.48 -8.24
N ALA A 239 -11.73 6.50 -7.52
CA ALA A 239 -11.14 6.69 -6.19
C ALA A 239 -9.79 7.42 -6.26
N LEU A 240 -8.89 6.98 -7.14
CA LEU A 240 -7.58 7.58 -7.36
C LEU A 240 -7.67 9.05 -7.82
N ALA A 241 -8.74 9.44 -8.50
CA ALA A 241 -8.99 10.82 -8.90
C ALA A 241 -9.58 11.70 -7.77
N ARG A 242 -9.95 11.14 -6.62
CA ARG A 242 -10.68 11.85 -5.55
C ARG A 242 -10.03 11.76 -4.18
N ILE A 243 -9.21 10.74 -3.94
CA ILE A 243 -8.53 10.51 -2.67
C ILE A 243 -7.01 10.50 -2.91
N PRO A 244 -6.26 11.49 -2.40
CA PRO A 244 -4.81 11.46 -2.43
C PRO A 244 -4.24 10.18 -1.83
N THR A 245 -3.38 9.50 -2.59
CA THR A 245 -2.85 8.19 -2.20
C THR A 245 -1.49 8.26 -1.51
N LEU A 246 -1.26 7.28 -0.64
CA LEU A 246 0.06 6.85 -0.17
C LEU A 246 0.17 5.37 -0.50
N MET A 247 1.09 5.01 -1.40
CA MET A 247 1.24 3.65 -1.90
C MET A 247 2.56 3.04 -1.43
N MET A 248 2.53 1.76 -1.06
CA MET A 248 3.70 0.88 -1.05
C MET A 248 3.51 -0.20 -2.10
N TRP A 249 4.62 -0.77 -2.59
CA TRP A 249 4.58 -1.99 -3.39
C TRP A 249 4.59 -3.24 -2.52
N ASP A 250 4.13 -4.33 -3.11
CA ASP A 250 4.42 -5.69 -2.68
C ASP A 250 5.05 -6.50 -3.81
N ASP A 251 5.07 -7.83 -3.68
CA ASP A 251 5.70 -8.70 -4.67
C ASP A 251 4.98 -8.66 -6.02
N HIS A 252 3.65 -8.69 -6.11
CA HIS A 252 2.95 -8.68 -7.41
C HIS A 252 3.14 -7.38 -8.22
N ASP A 253 3.55 -6.28 -7.57
CA ASP A 253 4.01 -5.06 -8.24
C ASP A 253 5.37 -5.25 -8.97
N ILE A 254 6.06 -6.36 -8.67
CA ILE A 254 7.26 -6.88 -9.33
C ILE A 254 6.88 -8.14 -10.12
N PHE A 255 6.67 -9.25 -9.42
CA PHE A 255 5.97 -10.48 -9.78
C PHE A 255 5.87 -11.35 -8.51
N ASP A 256 4.89 -12.25 -8.50
CA ASP A 256 4.60 -13.19 -7.42
C ASP A 256 5.84 -13.81 -6.73
N GLY A 257 5.91 -13.73 -5.40
CA GLY A 257 6.95 -14.32 -4.56
C GLY A 257 8.28 -13.56 -4.52
N TRP A 258 8.40 -12.35 -5.08
CA TRP A 258 9.66 -11.60 -5.11
C TRP A 258 10.26 -11.44 -3.69
N GLY A 259 11.48 -11.97 -3.51
CA GLY A 259 12.19 -12.00 -2.23
C GLY A 259 12.22 -13.39 -1.58
N SER A 260 11.32 -14.30 -1.96
CA SER A 260 11.24 -15.67 -1.41
C SER A 260 12.07 -16.70 -2.19
N TYR A 261 12.59 -16.36 -3.38
CA TYR A 261 13.39 -17.29 -4.19
C TYR A 261 14.82 -17.43 -3.68
N SER A 262 15.51 -18.49 -4.14
CA SER A 262 16.91 -18.74 -3.78
C SER A 262 17.82 -17.57 -4.18
N PRO A 263 18.92 -17.35 -3.45
CA PRO A 263 19.89 -16.30 -3.80
C PRO A 263 20.40 -16.41 -5.24
N GLU A 264 20.59 -17.62 -5.77
CA GLU A 264 20.98 -17.86 -7.15
C GLU A 264 19.91 -17.35 -8.12
N MET A 265 18.64 -17.66 -7.84
CA MET A 265 17.52 -17.25 -8.68
C MET A 265 17.28 -15.74 -8.63
N GLN A 266 17.28 -15.15 -7.43
CA GLN A 266 17.11 -13.70 -7.23
C GLN A 266 18.19 -12.89 -7.96
N ARG A 267 19.39 -13.44 -8.10
CA ARG A 267 20.52 -12.82 -8.80
C ARG A 267 20.61 -13.18 -10.28
N SER A 268 19.73 -14.04 -10.79
CA SER A 268 19.73 -14.43 -12.20
C SER A 268 19.58 -13.19 -13.11
N PRO A 269 20.16 -13.20 -14.33
CA PRO A 269 20.08 -12.06 -15.22
C PRO A 269 18.63 -11.62 -15.52
N LEU A 270 17.71 -12.59 -15.60
CA LEU A 270 16.30 -12.32 -15.85
C LEU A 270 15.61 -11.64 -14.65
N PHE A 271 15.76 -12.18 -13.43
CA PHE A 271 15.14 -11.60 -12.23
C PHE A 271 15.62 -10.19 -11.97
N ARG A 272 16.92 -9.93 -12.14
CA ARG A 272 17.49 -8.57 -12.04
C ARG A 272 16.91 -7.62 -13.09
N CYS A 273 16.66 -8.10 -14.31
CA CYS A 273 16.04 -7.31 -15.36
C CYS A 273 14.58 -6.96 -15.03
N LEU A 274 13.79 -7.95 -14.58
CA LEU A 274 12.40 -7.77 -14.15
C LEU A 274 12.31 -6.76 -13.02
N PHE A 275 13.08 -6.95 -11.94
CA PHE A 275 13.08 -6.04 -10.80
C PHE A 275 13.51 -4.62 -11.16
N ARG A 276 14.53 -4.45 -12.01
CA ARG A 276 14.93 -3.12 -12.47
C ARG A 276 13.77 -2.40 -13.17
N HIS A 277 13.01 -3.10 -14.03
CA HIS A 277 11.89 -2.51 -14.75
C HIS A 277 10.66 -2.30 -13.86
N ALA A 278 10.38 -3.21 -12.93
CA ALA A 278 9.36 -3.04 -11.88
C ALA A 278 9.63 -1.80 -11.02
N ARG A 279 10.87 -1.66 -10.50
CA ARG A 279 11.33 -0.51 -9.72
C ARG A 279 11.17 0.81 -10.48
N ARG A 280 11.50 0.83 -11.77
CA ARG A 280 11.33 2.01 -12.64
C ARG A 280 9.85 2.36 -12.85
N ALA A 281 8.98 1.37 -13.05
CA ALA A 281 7.56 1.62 -13.21
C ALA A 281 6.90 2.07 -11.90
N PHE A 282 7.18 1.40 -10.78
CA PHE A 282 6.71 1.78 -9.44
C PHE A 282 7.07 3.24 -9.10
N TRP A 283 8.33 3.63 -9.36
CA TRP A 283 8.82 5.00 -9.18
C TRP A 283 8.01 6.06 -9.94
N VAL A 284 7.60 5.76 -11.18
CA VAL A 284 6.87 6.70 -12.03
C VAL A 284 5.37 6.70 -11.76
N PHE A 285 4.75 5.54 -11.52
CA PHE A 285 3.28 5.46 -11.47
C PHE A 285 2.72 5.55 -10.05
N GLN A 286 3.32 4.84 -9.09
CA GLN A 286 2.85 4.83 -7.71
C GLN A 286 3.49 5.96 -6.91
N MET A 287 4.81 6.14 -7.03
CA MET A 287 5.52 7.23 -6.34
C MET A 287 5.46 8.56 -7.10
N GLN A 288 5.14 8.56 -8.39
CA GLN A 288 5.09 9.75 -9.27
C GLN A 288 6.29 10.70 -9.14
N HIS A 289 7.48 10.13 -9.30
CA HIS A 289 8.72 10.86 -9.53
C HIS A 289 9.17 10.75 -10.99
N ALA A 290 10.01 11.69 -11.42
CA ALA A 290 10.56 11.63 -12.77
C ALA A 290 11.56 10.48 -12.85
N LEU A 291 11.52 9.71 -13.94
CA LEU A 291 12.35 8.52 -14.08
C LEU A 291 13.85 8.84 -13.95
N ASP A 292 14.29 10.00 -14.45
CA ASP A 292 15.69 10.45 -14.38
C ASP A 292 16.17 10.72 -12.94
N ASP A 293 15.25 10.96 -12.01
CA ASP A 293 15.59 11.15 -10.59
C ASP A 293 15.95 9.82 -9.91
N LEU A 294 15.58 8.67 -10.48
CA LEU A 294 15.83 7.34 -9.92
C LEU A 294 17.29 6.93 -10.14
N PRO A 295 18.12 6.78 -9.10
CA PRO A 295 19.46 6.22 -9.26
C PRO A 295 19.39 4.71 -9.51
N GLU A 296 20.40 4.18 -10.21
CA GLU A 296 20.63 2.74 -10.30
C GLU A 296 20.86 2.14 -8.91
N LEU A 297 20.34 0.93 -8.70
CA LEU A 297 20.50 0.22 -7.45
C LEU A 297 21.84 -0.56 -7.49
N ALA A 298 22.86 0.01 -6.87
CA ALA A 298 24.22 -0.52 -6.93
C ALA A 298 24.49 -1.49 -5.77
N ASP A 299 24.93 -2.70 -6.12
CA ASP A 299 25.42 -3.71 -5.18
C ASP A 299 26.62 -3.15 -4.38
N ALA A 300 26.57 -3.34 -3.07
CA ALA A 300 27.57 -2.91 -2.10
C ALA A 300 28.13 -4.07 -1.28
N THR A 301 27.85 -5.32 -1.68
CA THR A 301 28.35 -6.52 -1.01
C THR A 301 29.88 -6.52 -1.00
N PRO A 302 30.54 -6.52 0.17
CA PRO A 302 31.99 -6.50 0.24
C PRO A 302 32.62 -7.77 -0.39
N PRO A 303 33.81 -7.67 -1.01
CA PRO A 303 34.52 -8.86 -1.48
C PRO A 303 34.71 -9.88 -0.36
N GLY A 304 34.32 -11.14 -0.61
CA GLY A 304 34.42 -12.23 0.37
C GLY A 304 33.24 -12.37 1.33
N PHE A 305 32.25 -11.48 1.29
CA PHE A 305 31.01 -11.63 2.05
C PHE A 305 30.03 -12.56 1.34
N SER A 306 29.15 -13.20 2.12
CA SER A 306 27.99 -13.89 1.57
C SER A 306 27.15 -12.89 0.76
N SER A 307 26.60 -13.38 -0.34
CA SER A 307 25.71 -12.63 -1.24
C SER A 307 24.30 -13.24 -1.25
N GLN A 308 23.94 -13.86 -0.11
CA GLN A 308 22.60 -14.38 0.14
C GLN A 308 21.60 -13.24 0.32
N ASP A 309 21.97 -12.24 1.11
CA ASP A 309 21.17 -11.04 1.33
C ASP A 309 21.67 -9.90 0.44
N PRO A 310 20.77 -9.15 -0.20
CA PRO A 310 21.17 -7.99 -0.98
C PRO A 310 21.66 -6.88 -0.05
N ILE A 311 22.82 -6.31 -0.39
CA ILE A 311 23.36 -5.12 0.25
C ILE A 311 23.53 -4.08 -0.85
N TYR A 312 22.86 -2.94 -0.72
CA TYR A 312 22.91 -1.87 -1.70
C TYR A 312 23.53 -0.60 -1.13
N ARG A 313 24.09 0.25 -2.01
CA ARG A 313 24.61 1.54 -1.60
C ARG A 313 23.48 2.46 -1.10
N PRO A 314 23.66 3.15 0.04
CA PRO A 314 22.77 4.22 0.49
C PRO A 314 22.51 5.27 -0.58
N VAL A 315 21.28 5.79 -0.61
CA VAL A 315 20.90 6.91 -1.48
C VAL A 315 20.63 8.15 -0.64
N ALA A 316 21.32 9.25 -0.96
CA ALA A 316 21.04 10.57 -0.40
C ALA A 316 19.80 11.20 -1.06
N TRP A 317 18.61 10.65 -0.75
CA TRP A 317 17.33 11.07 -1.31
C TRP A 317 17.05 12.57 -1.16
N SER A 318 17.42 13.15 -0.02
CA SER A 318 17.25 14.58 0.26
C SER A 318 18.00 15.46 -0.74
N GLN A 319 19.20 15.05 -1.16
CA GLN A 319 19.99 15.75 -2.18
C GLN A 319 19.48 15.43 -3.59
N ARG A 320 19.19 14.15 -3.86
CA ARG A 320 18.73 13.67 -5.16
C ARG A 320 17.43 14.33 -5.60
N LEU A 321 16.52 14.54 -4.64
CA LEU A 321 15.18 15.09 -4.88
C LEU A 321 15.05 16.57 -4.48
N ALA A 322 16.15 17.25 -4.15
CA ALA A 322 16.14 18.63 -3.64
C ALA A 322 15.44 19.64 -4.57
N GLN A 323 15.48 19.39 -5.88
CA GLN A 323 14.87 20.25 -6.90
C GLN A 323 13.39 19.94 -7.16
N ASP A 324 12.85 18.88 -6.55
CA ASP A 324 11.46 18.51 -6.66
C ASP A 324 10.66 19.02 -5.45
N PRO A 325 9.88 20.11 -5.56
CA PRO A 325 9.08 20.62 -4.43
C PRO A 325 7.99 19.65 -3.96
N LEU A 326 7.68 18.63 -4.76
CA LEU A 326 6.73 17.55 -4.50
C LEU A 326 7.43 16.20 -4.31
N ALA A 327 8.72 16.20 -3.96
CA ALA A 327 9.45 15.01 -3.53
C ALA A 327 8.69 14.28 -2.40
N LEU A 328 8.61 12.95 -2.45
CA LEU A 328 8.16 12.18 -1.29
C LEU A 328 9.22 12.29 -0.18
N PRO A 329 8.82 12.32 1.10
CA PRO A 329 9.73 12.33 2.24
C PRO A 329 10.32 10.93 2.47
N LEU A 330 11.16 10.47 1.55
CA LEU A 330 11.91 9.23 1.68
C LEU A 330 12.93 9.34 2.82
N LEU A 331 13.15 8.26 3.58
CA LEU A 331 14.20 8.25 4.60
C LEU A 331 15.56 8.34 3.91
N ASP A 332 16.27 9.44 4.16
CA ASP A 332 17.57 9.73 3.56
C ASP A 332 18.62 8.70 4.01
N GLY A 333 19.42 8.17 3.08
CA GLY A 333 20.47 7.19 3.39
C GLY A 333 20.00 5.73 3.38
N GLN A 334 18.76 5.44 3.01
CA GLN A 334 18.33 4.07 2.67
C GLN A 334 18.50 3.81 1.16
N PRO A 335 18.61 2.55 0.69
CA PRO A 335 18.58 2.23 -0.74
C PRO A 335 17.16 2.09 -1.32
N GLY A 336 16.19 1.70 -0.48
CA GLY A 336 14.77 1.52 -0.84
C GLY A 336 13.93 2.80 -0.77
N PHE A 337 12.61 2.60 -0.64
CA PHE A 337 11.60 3.64 -0.80
C PHE A 337 10.74 3.93 0.44
N THR A 338 11.17 3.53 1.64
CA THR A 338 10.42 3.84 2.86
C THR A 338 10.21 5.36 2.97
N SER A 339 8.95 5.79 3.06
CA SER A 339 8.59 7.19 3.24
C SER A 339 7.86 7.40 4.56
N ALA A 340 8.02 8.57 5.16
CA ALA A 340 7.43 8.84 6.46
C ALA A 340 6.85 10.25 6.54
N PHE A 341 5.64 10.35 7.07
CA PHE A 341 4.81 11.54 7.05
C PHE A 341 4.32 11.88 8.45
N GLN A 342 4.01 13.15 8.66
CA GLN A 342 3.32 13.65 9.84
C GLN A 342 2.18 14.58 9.41
N ALA A 343 0.98 14.32 9.89
CA ALA A 343 -0.22 15.11 9.63
C ALA A 343 -0.99 15.32 10.94
N GLY A 344 -0.83 16.51 11.53
CA GLY A 344 -1.37 16.82 12.84
C GLY A 344 -0.86 15.83 13.91
N PRO A 345 -1.74 15.18 14.68
CA PRO A 345 -1.35 14.22 15.71
C PRO A 345 -1.08 12.80 15.18
N LEU A 346 -1.09 12.60 13.86
CA LEU A 346 -0.85 11.30 13.22
C LEU A 346 0.52 11.28 12.53
N ALA A 347 1.30 10.23 12.80
CA ALA A 347 2.49 9.86 12.02
C ALA A 347 2.20 8.62 11.19
N LEU A 348 2.73 8.58 9.96
CA LEU A 348 2.59 7.45 9.03
C LEU A 348 3.96 7.02 8.55
N VAL A 349 4.25 5.72 8.59
CA VAL A 349 5.41 5.11 7.92
C VAL A 349 4.89 4.18 6.83
N VAL A 350 5.26 4.46 5.58
CA VAL A 350 5.00 3.63 4.42
C VAL A 350 6.30 2.88 4.14
N ALA A 351 6.43 1.65 4.64
CA ALA A 351 7.66 0.88 4.54
C ALA A 351 7.92 0.40 3.11
N ASP A 352 9.18 0.15 2.78
CA ASP A 352 9.57 -0.65 1.62
C ASP A 352 10.11 -1.97 2.14
N LEU A 353 9.38 -3.06 1.90
CA LEU A 353 9.70 -4.40 2.36
C LEU A 353 10.13 -5.32 1.22
N ARG A 354 10.43 -4.79 0.03
CA ARG A 354 10.75 -5.57 -1.17
C ARG A 354 12.09 -5.23 -1.81
N THR A 355 12.59 -3.99 -1.69
CA THR A 355 13.88 -3.63 -2.30
C THR A 355 15.02 -4.51 -1.79
N GLU A 356 15.10 -4.69 -0.46
CA GLU A 356 16.18 -5.39 0.21
C GLU A 356 15.80 -6.80 0.66
N ARG A 357 14.64 -7.30 0.20
CA ARG A 357 14.13 -8.59 0.62
C ARG A 357 14.90 -9.76 0.01
N SER A 358 15.18 -10.75 0.82
CA SER A 358 15.67 -12.09 0.52
C SER A 358 14.94 -13.10 1.42
N ARG A 359 15.30 -14.38 1.35
CA ARG A 359 14.76 -15.41 2.26
C ARG A 359 15.07 -15.16 3.75
N THR A 360 16.08 -14.37 4.05
CA THR A 360 16.63 -14.17 5.40
C THR A 360 16.69 -12.70 5.82
N GLN A 361 16.26 -11.79 4.95
CA GLN A 361 16.27 -10.35 5.18
C GLN A 361 15.01 -9.72 4.57
N VAL A 362 14.38 -8.81 5.30
CA VAL A 362 13.29 -7.94 4.86
C VAL A 362 13.82 -6.50 4.72
N LEU A 363 14.59 -6.03 5.69
CA LEU A 363 15.16 -4.67 5.71
C LEU A 363 16.67 -4.70 5.91
N GLY A 364 17.41 -3.97 5.07
CA GLY A 364 18.86 -3.84 5.21
C GLY A 364 19.25 -2.96 6.41
N SER A 365 20.52 -3.06 6.78
CA SER A 365 21.07 -2.36 7.96
C SER A 365 20.93 -0.83 7.90
N ASP A 366 21.10 -0.23 6.72
CA ASP A 366 20.93 1.20 6.51
C ASP A 366 19.46 1.61 6.65
N SER A 367 18.53 0.88 6.02
CA SER A 367 17.08 1.11 6.15
C SER A 367 16.63 1.05 7.62
N TRP A 368 17.09 0.04 8.37
CA TRP A 368 16.85 -0.04 9.81
C TRP A 368 17.39 1.16 10.58
N THR A 369 18.59 1.62 10.23
CA THR A 369 19.23 2.77 10.89
C THR A 369 18.43 4.03 10.65
N GLN A 370 18.02 4.28 9.41
CA GLN A 370 17.24 5.46 9.05
C GLN A 370 15.83 5.43 9.61
N LEU A 371 15.18 4.26 9.66
CA LEU A 371 13.87 4.10 10.31
C LEU A 371 13.94 4.47 11.79
N LYS A 372 14.87 3.89 12.54
CA LYS A 372 15.06 4.20 13.97
C LYS A 372 15.43 5.66 14.18
N ALA A 373 16.28 6.24 13.32
CA ALA A 373 16.64 7.65 13.40
C ALA A 373 15.43 8.57 13.19
N TRP A 374 14.54 8.23 12.25
CA TRP A 374 13.31 9.00 12.03
C TRP A 374 12.33 8.87 13.20
N LEU A 375 12.08 7.65 13.68
CA LEU A 375 11.24 7.41 14.87
C LEU A 375 11.77 8.15 16.11
N GLY A 376 13.10 8.21 16.25
CA GLY A 376 13.80 8.96 17.30
C GLY A 376 13.55 10.47 17.26
N LYS A 377 13.17 11.05 16.12
CA LYS A 377 12.86 12.48 15.96
C LYS A 377 11.42 12.85 16.36
N LEU A 378 10.53 11.87 16.54
CA LEU A 378 9.16 12.13 17.02
C LEU A 378 9.20 12.81 18.40
N ASP A 379 8.35 13.82 18.58
CA ASP A 379 8.32 14.64 19.81
C ASP A 379 7.74 13.85 20.99
N ALA A 380 8.48 13.82 22.10
CA ALA A 380 8.11 13.15 23.34
C ALA A 380 7.77 14.11 24.48
N LYS A 381 8.07 15.42 24.35
CA LYS A 381 8.22 16.31 25.53
C LYS A 381 7.02 17.22 25.80
N ALA A 382 6.21 17.54 24.80
CA ALA A 382 5.02 18.36 25.01
C ALA A 382 3.81 17.52 25.48
N PRO A 383 2.87 18.06 26.28
CA PRO A 383 1.57 17.41 26.47
C PRO A 383 0.78 17.39 25.15
N PRO A 384 0.01 16.32 24.85
CA PRO A 384 -0.85 16.31 23.68
C PRO A 384 -1.89 17.44 23.76
N LYS A 385 -2.18 18.08 22.62
CA LYS A 385 -3.23 19.09 22.45
C LYS A 385 -4.06 18.72 21.24
N ASN A 386 -5.36 19.00 21.28
CA ASN A 386 -6.28 18.77 20.16
C ASN A 386 -7.08 20.05 19.86
N PRO A 387 -6.89 20.69 18.69
CA PRO A 387 -5.95 20.33 17.61
C PRO A 387 -4.48 20.52 18.03
N GLY A 388 -3.56 19.79 17.40
CA GLY A 388 -2.14 19.87 17.73
C GLY A 388 -1.23 19.00 16.86
N THR A 389 0.05 19.37 16.79
CA THR A 389 1.05 18.71 15.95
C THR A 389 1.86 17.63 16.68
N ARG A 390 1.74 17.52 18.02
CA ARG A 390 2.39 16.43 18.74
C ARG A 390 1.77 15.11 18.30
N VAL A 391 2.61 14.19 17.82
CA VAL A 391 2.19 12.86 17.42
C VAL A 391 1.63 12.11 18.62
N GLN A 392 0.41 11.61 18.46
CA GLN A 392 -0.31 10.80 19.44
C GLN A 392 -0.46 9.36 18.97
N HIS A 393 -0.50 9.15 17.64
CA HIS A 393 -0.60 7.84 17.02
C HIS A 393 0.37 7.72 15.85
N LEU A 394 1.09 6.60 15.78
CA LEU A 394 1.92 6.18 14.65
C LEU A 394 1.24 4.98 13.97
N LEU A 395 0.96 5.10 12.67
CA LEU A 395 0.59 3.97 11.83
C LEU A 395 1.80 3.53 11.01
N PHE A 396 2.12 2.25 11.07
CA PHE A 396 3.16 1.64 10.27
C PHE A 396 2.51 0.69 9.26
N MET A 397 2.72 0.95 7.97
CA MET A 397 2.24 0.10 6.88
C MET A 397 3.26 -1.00 6.61
N SER A 398 2.79 -2.24 6.61
CA SER A 398 3.55 -3.43 6.22
C SER A 398 2.75 -4.14 5.14
N SER A 399 3.35 -4.50 4.00
CA SER A 399 2.60 -5.14 2.93
C SER A 399 2.03 -6.48 3.39
N VAL A 400 2.89 -7.28 4.02
CA VAL A 400 2.53 -8.55 4.65
C VAL A 400 2.24 -8.37 6.14
N PRO A 401 1.22 -9.03 6.72
CA PRO A 401 0.92 -9.00 8.14
C PRO A 401 2.09 -9.40 9.06
N VAL A 402 2.49 -8.53 10.00
CA VAL A 402 3.49 -8.83 11.05
C VAL A 402 2.87 -9.67 12.17
N VAL A 403 1.61 -9.40 12.51
CA VAL A 403 0.77 -10.16 13.45
C VAL A 403 -0.17 -11.07 12.67
N HIS A 404 0.25 -12.32 12.47
CA HIS A 404 -0.51 -13.33 11.74
C HIS A 404 -0.24 -14.74 12.31
N PRO A 405 -1.13 -15.73 12.12
CA PRO A 405 -0.88 -17.11 12.50
C PRO A 405 0.38 -17.67 11.84
N LYS A 406 1.20 -18.38 12.63
CA LYS A 406 2.29 -19.20 12.09
C LYS A 406 1.71 -20.52 11.57
N LEU A 407 2.17 -20.97 10.40
CA LEU A 407 1.66 -22.17 9.74
C LEU A 407 2.73 -23.26 9.66
N SER A 408 3.51 -23.44 10.75
CA SER A 408 4.64 -24.36 10.84
C SER A 408 4.40 -25.79 10.29
N ALA A 409 3.19 -26.32 10.43
CA ALA A 409 2.84 -27.64 9.89
C ALA A 409 2.64 -27.66 8.36
N ALA A 410 2.17 -26.55 7.77
CA ALA A 410 2.07 -26.39 6.32
C ALA A 410 3.43 -26.06 5.71
N GLU A 411 4.23 -25.22 6.38
CA GLU A 411 5.62 -24.89 6.02
C GLU A 411 6.46 -26.17 5.88
N ALA A 412 6.44 -27.05 6.90
CA ALA A 412 7.20 -28.30 6.89
C ALA A 412 6.76 -29.31 5.79
N LEU A 413 5.50 -29.24 5.34
CA LEU A 413 4.97 -30.10 4.28
C LEU A 413 5.36 -29.58 2.88
N LEU A 414 5.43 -28.25 2.73
CA LEU A 414 5.65 -27.57 1.45
C LEU A 414 7.13 -27.32 1.16
N ASP A 415 8.00 -27.29 2.17
CA ASP A 415 9.45 -27.11 1.98
C ASP A 415 10.10 -28.13 1.02
N ASN A 416 9.49 -29.30 0.84
CA ASN A 416 9.97 -30.36 -0.06
C ASN A 416 9.33 -30.36 -1.45
N LEU A 417 8.43 -29.41 -1.78
CA LEU A 417 7.68 -29.37 -3.03
C LEU A 417 7.84 -27.99 -3.70
N GLY A 418 8.17 -27.97 -5.00
CA GLY A 418 7.95 -26.78 -5.84
C GLY A 418 8.89 -25.58 -5.68
N GLN A 419 10.01 -25.67 -4.94
CA GLN A 419 10.88 -24.50 -4.69
C GLN A 419 11.31 -23.74 -5.97
N ASP A 420 11.23 -22.41 -5.90
CA ASP A 420 11.62 -21.43 -6.92
C ASP A 420 10.81 -21.51 -8.23
N HIS A 421 9.59 -22.06 -8.24
CA HIS A 421 8.76 -22.13 -9.44
C HIS A 421 7.82 -20.92 -9.54
N VAL A 422 8.07 -20.01 -10.48
CA VAL A 422 7.30 -18.77 -10.67
C VAL A 422 5.81 -18.93 -10.99
N LEU A 423 5.33 -20.17 -11.13
CA LEU A 423 3.91 -20.51 -11.38
C LEU A 423 3.28 -21.28 -10.21
N ASP A 424 4.06 -21.63 -9.18
CA ASP A 424 3.60 -22.37 -8.01
C ASP A 424 3.82 -21.52 -6.74
N SER A 425 2.80 -20.72 -6.38
CA SER A 425 2.90 -19.70 -5.33
C SER A 425 2.92 -20.30 -3.91
N SER A 426 2.43 -21.53 -3.72
CA SER A 426 2.04 -22.03 -2.39
C SER A 426 3.20 -22.09 -1.37
N ALA A 427 4.42 -22.39 -1.82
CA ALA A 427 5.60 -22.45 -0.96
C ALA A 427 6.24 -21.07 -0.75
N ASP A 428 6.16 -20.20 -1.77
CA ASP A 428 6.73 -18.85 -1.72
C ASP A 428 5.86 -17.92 -0.84
N ASP A 429 4.53 -18.07 -0.90
CA ASP A 429 3.54 -17.35 -0.05
C ASP A 429 3.83 -17.56 1.45
N LEU A 430 4.16 -18.80 1.86
CA LEU A 430 4.46 -19.10 3.26
C LEU A 430 5.81 -18.54 3.71
N ARG A 431 6.81 -18.54 2.83
CA ARG A 431 8.14 -17.97 3.11
C ARG A 431 8.12 -16.46 3.19
N ASP A 432 7.16 -15.86 2.51
CA ASP A 432 7.03 -14.42 2.44
C ASP A 432 6.52 -13.79 3.77
N HIS A 433 5.87 -14.59 4.60
CA HIS A 433 5.33 -14.15 5.87
C HIS A 433 6.43 -13.74 6.86
N TRP A 434 6.15 -12.69 7.64
CA TRP A 434 6.96 -12.34 8.82
C TRP A 434 7.04 -13.47 9.85
N SER A 435 6.06 -14.37 9.87
CA SER A 435 6.01 -15.52 10.79
C SER A 435 6.90 -16.68 10.38
N HIS A 436 7.46 -16.66 9.17
CA HIS A 436 8.39 -17.68 8.71
C HIS A 436 9.66 -17.69 9.59
N ASP A 437 10.23 -18.87 9.82
CA ASP A 437 11.38 -19.07 10.73
C ASP A 437 12.56 -18.14 10.38
N ASP A 438 12.87 -18.01 9.09
CA ASP A 438 13.97 -17.18 8.61
C ASP A 438 13.77 -15.67 8.85
N HIS A 439 12.51 -15.21 8.98
CA HIS A 439 12.17 -13.80 9.21
C HIS A 439 11.85 -13.49 10.68
N GLU A 440 11.77 -14.50 11.55
CA GLU A 440 11.29 -14.33 12.92
C GLU A 440 12.18 -13.38 13.74
N GLY A 441 13.49 -13.34 13.44
CA GLY A 441 14.42 -12.41 14.06
C GLY A 441 14.11 -10.94 13.74
N GLU A 442 13.81 -10.63 12.48
CA GLU A 442 13.42 -9.28 12.08
C GLU A 442 12.01 -8.91 12.50
N ARG A 443 11.08 -9.88 12.54
CA ARG A 443 9.75 -9.70 13.13
C ARG A 443 9.86 -9.23 14.58
N LYS A 444 10.72 -9.88 15.39
CA LYS A 444 11.00 -9.50 16.78
C LYS A 444 11.58 -8.09 16.85
N ARG A 445 12.60 -7.80 16.04
CA ARG A 445 13.24 -6.49 15.98
C ARG A 445 12.26 -5.37 15.65
N LEU A 446 11.35 -5.58 14.68
CA LEU A 446 10.32 -4.60 14.33
C LEU A 446 9.40 -4.32 15.51
N LEU A 447 8.83 -5.36 16.11
CA LEU A 447 7.91 -5.22 17.24
C LEU A 447 8.57 -4.58 18.46
N GLU A 448 9.85 -4.89 18.72
CA GLU A 448 10.62 -4.26 19.79
C GLU A 448 10.85 -2.77 19.52
N VAL A 449 11.33 -2.41 18.31
CA VAL A 449 11.55 -1.01 17.90
C VAL A 449 10.27 -0.19 18.02
N LEU A 450 9.14 -0.74 17.55
CA LEU A 450 7.85 -0.07 17.60
C LEU A 450 7.31 0.05 19.04
N SER A 451 7.44 -1.00 19.85
CA SER A 451 6.99 -0.99 21.25
C SER A 451 7.81 0.00 22.08
N GLU A 452 9.13 0.05 21.88
CA GLU A 452 10.00 1.01 22.56
C GLU A 452 9.75 2.44 22.08
N THR A 453 9.47 2.63 20.79
CA THR A 453 9.04 3.93 20.27
C THR A 453 7.74 4.39 20.94
N ALA A 454 6.74 3.50 21.05
CA ALA A 454 5.46 3.81 21.69
C ALA A 454 5.65 4.29 23.14
N ARG A 455 6.50 3.58 23.89
CA ARG A 455 6.81 3.89 25.30
C ARG A 455 7.64 5.17 25.45
N SER A 456 8.78 5.24 24.79
CA SER A 456 9.73 6.36 24.92
C SER A 456 9.17 7.69 24.42
N LYS A 457 8.25 7.64 23.45
CA LYS A 457 7.59 8.84 22.89
C LYS A 457 6.22 9.13 23.53
N GLY A 458 5.68 8.20 24.31
CA GLY A 458 4.36 8.34 24.91
C GLY A 458 3.26 8.50 23.84
N LEU A 459 3.24 7.59 22.86
CA LEU A 459 2.30 7.54 21.73
C LEU A 459 1.73 6.13 21.56
N ARG A 460 0.66 6.00 20.77
CA ARG A 460 0.14 4.70 20.31
C ARG A 460 0.80 4.28 19.00
N VAL A 461 1.05 2.98 18.85
CA VAL A 461 1.46 2.40 17.56
C VAL A 461 0.42 1.38 17.10
N SER A 462 0.06 1.44 15.81
CA SER A 462 -0.68 0.38 15.14
C SER A 462 -0.03 0.02 13.82
N LEU A 463 -0.20 -1.23 13.42
CA LEU A 463 0.19 -1.78 12.14
C LEU A 463 -1.05 -1.86 11.23
N VAL A 464 -0.87 -1.61 9.95
CA VAL A 464 -1.90 -1.88 8.92
C VAL A 464 -1.25 -2.66 7.77
N SER A 465 -1.92 -3.72 7.31
CA SER A 465 -1.34 -4.66 6.34
C SER A 465 -2.36 -5.31 5.41
N GLY A 466 -1.85 -5.91 4.32
CA GLY A 466 -2.59 -6.46 3.19
C GLY A 466 -2.22 -7.90 2.89
N ASP A 467 -2.04 -8.20 1.59
CA ASP A 467 -1.50 -9.45 1.02
C ASP A 467 -2.37 -10.73 1.19
N VAL A 468 -2.69 -11.13 2.41
CA VAL A 468 -3.26 -12.45 2.76
C VAL A 468 -4.74 -12.70 2.37
N HIS A 469 -5.34 -11.83 1.54
CA HIS A 469 -6.71 -11.92 1.02
C HIS A 469 -7.83 -12.13 2.05
N VAL A 470 -7.64 -11.65 3.29
CA VAL A 470 -8.61 -11.71 4.39
C VAL A 470 -8.69 -10.40 5.19
N ALA A 471 -9.76 -10.24 5.97
CA ALA A 471 -9.80 -9.27 7.07
C ALA A 471 -9.48 -9.96 8.40
N ALA A 472 -8.62 -9.37 9.21
CA ALA A 472 -8.25 -9.89 10.52
C ALA A 472 -7.71 -8.78 11.42
N TRP A 473 -7.60 -9.06 12.72
CA TRP A 473 -6.84 -8.21 13.63
C TRP A 473 -6.17 -9.02 14.72
N GLY A 474 -5.13 -8.44 15.31
CA GLY A 474 -4.37 -9.07 16.37
C GLY A 474 -3.57 -8.07 17.17
N ILE A 475 -2.91 -8.57 18.20
CA ILE A 475 -2.09 -7.78 19.11
C ILE A 475 -0.70 -8.40 19.24
N ALA A 476 0.32 -7.55 19.30
CA ALA A 476 1.64 -7.90 19.79
C ALA A 476 1.83 -7.20 21.14
N TYR A 477 2.30 -7.93 22.15
CA TYR A 477 2.45 -7.42 23.50
C TYR A 477 3.64 -8.03 24.22
N ARG A 478 4.08 -7.30 25.26
CA ARG A 478 5.14 -7.71 26.17
C ARG A 478 4.54 -8.34 27.44
N ARG A 479 5.00 -9.54 27.78
CA ARG A 479 4.61 -10.33 28.97
C ARG A 479 5.32 -9.89 30.24
N ASP A 480 6.47 -9.22 30.13
CA ASP A 480 7.20 -8.63 31.24
C ASP A 480 6.64 -7.27 31.69
N LEU A 481 5.63 -6.75 30.97
CA LEU A 481 4.93 -5.51 31.31
C LEU A 481 3.51 -5.83 31.80
N PRO A 482 2.95 -5.02 32.72
CA PRO A 482 1.58 -5.20 33.18
C PRO A 482 0.60 -4.94 32.02
N ALA A 483 -0.55 -5.62 32.02
CA ALA A 483 -1.60 -5.42 31.01
C ALA A 483 -2.12 -3.97 30.95
N SER A 484 -1.92 -3.19 32.02
CA SER A 484 -2.23 -1.75 32.08
C SER A 484 -1.27 -0.88 31.23
N GLU A 485 -0.11 -1.38 30.84
CA GLU A 485 0.85 -0.68 29.97
C GLU A 485 0.39 -0.80 28.50
N ALA A 486 -0.76 -0.17 28.22
CA ALA A 486 -1.40 -0.28 26.92
C ALA A 486 -0.48 0.19 25.78
N ARG A 487 0.40 1.17 26.02
CA ARG A 487 1.30 1.76 25.01
C ARG A 487 2.24 0.73 24.38
N ALA A 488 2.67 -0.25 25.17
CA ALA A 488 3.53 -1.33 24.69
C ALA A 488 2.79 -2.39 23.87
N GLN A 489 1.45 -2.32 23.78
CA GLN A 489 0.66 -3.21 22.94
C GLN A 489 0.51 -2.61 21.54
N ILE A 490 0.98 -3.32 20.53
CA ILE A 490 0.81 -2.93 19.13
C ILE A 490 -0.40 -3.68 18.58
N GLN A 491 -1.38 -2.95 18.06
CA GLN A 491 -2.51 -3.55 17.36
C GLN A 491 -2.23 -3.61 15.87
N GLN A 492 -2.54 -4.73 15.22
CA GLN A 492 -2.49 -4.84 13.77
C GLN A 492 -3.88 -5.01 13.18
N PHE A 493 -4.13 -4.28 12.10
CA PHE A 493 -5.32 -4.39 11.27
C PHE A 493 -4.95 -4.92 9.88
N THR A 494 -5.48 -6.08 9.53
CA THR A 494 -5.29 -6.68 8.20
C THR A 494 -6.55 -6.47 7.37
N SER A 495 -6.40 -5.97 6.14
CA SER A 495 -7.51 -5.63 5.24
C SER A 495 -7.18 -5.93 3.79
N SER A 496 -7.49 -7.15 3.34
CA SER A 496 -7.30 -7.58 1.94
C SER A 496 -8.39 -8.58 1.54
N ALA A 497 -8.79 -8.72 0.28
CA ALA A 497 -8.44 -7.92 -0.88
C ALA A 497 -9.55 -6.94 -1.29
N VAL A 498 -9.20 -5.87 -2.02
CA VAL A 498 -10.19 -4.96 -2.62
C VAL A 498 -10.78 -5.53 -3.92
N VAL A 499 -9.99 -6.27 -4.70
CA VAL A 499 -10.44 -6.86 -5.98
C VAL A 499 -10.21 -8.38 -6.01
N HIS A 500 -9.03 -8.84 -5.60
CA HIS A 500 -8.65 -10.26 -5.65
C HIS A 500 -9.67 -11.14 -4.89
N PRO A 501 -9.97 -12.38 -5.34
CA PRO A 501 -10.83 -13.28 -4.59
C PRO A 501 -10.27 -13.55 -3.18
N SER A 502 -11.17 -13.61 -2.21
CA SER A 502 -10.85 -14.13 -0.88
C SER A 502 -10.81 -15.66 -0.91
N LEU A 503 -10.26 -16.27 0.15
CA LEU A 503 -10.20 -17.72 0.38
C LEU A 503 -11.59 -18.40 0.45
N MET A 504 -12.19 -18.74 -0.69
CA MET A 504 -13.58 -19.22 -0.78
C MET A 504 -13.76 -20.56 -1.54
N GLY A 505 -12.76 -21.02 -2.29
CA GLY A 505 -12.71 -22.32 -2.96
C GLY A 505 -12.63 -23.50 -1.98
N VAL A 506 -12.78 -24.73 -2.46
CA VAL A 506 -12.81 -25.93 -1.59
C VAL A 506 -11.50 -26.11 -0.82
N ALA A 507 -10.36 -26.12 -1.52
CA ALA A 507 -9.03 -26.21 -0.90
C ALA A 507 -8.74 -24.99 0.00
N GLU A 508 -9.11 -23.80 -0.45
CA GLU A 508 -8.97 -22.54 0.30
C GLU A 508 -9.78 -22.56 1.61
N ARG A 509 -10.96 -23.18 1.64
CA ARG A 509 -11.78 -23.34 2.86
C ARG A 509 -11.15 -24.31 3.86
N LEU A 510 -10.52 -25.38 3.38
CA LEU A 510 -9.74 -26.30 4.23
C LEU A 510 -8.56 -25.54 4.86
N PHE A 511 -7.82 -24.79 4.04
CA PHE A 511 -6.72 -23.94 4.50
C PHE A 511 -7.19 -22.87 5.50
N LEU A 512 -8.30 -22.20 5.23
CA LEU A 512 -8.91 -21.24 6.15
C LEU A 512 -9.27 -21.88 7.51
N GLY A 513 -9.75 -23.13 7.50
CA GLY A 513 -10.02 -23.89 8.71
C GLY A 513 -8.75 -24.08 9.56
N LEU A 514 -7.64 -24.46 8.91
CA LEU A 514 -6.33 -24.59 9.55
C LEU A 514 -5.83 -23.23 10.08
N LEU A 515 -5.92 -22.18 9.26
CA LEU A 515 -5.51 -20.82 9.61
C LEU A 515 -6.27 -20.32 10.84
N ASN A 516 -7.59 -20.47 10.85
CA ASN A 516 -8.43 -20.04 11.97
C ASN A 516 -8.20 -20.87 13.24
N ALA A 517 -7.86 -22.15 13.11
CA ALA A 517 -7.47 -22.98 14.26
C ALA A 517 -6.12 -22.53 14.84
N SER A 518 -5.11 -22.30 14.00
CA SER A 518 -3.79 -21.79 14.41
C SER A 518 -3.91 -20.41 15.07
N ALA A 519 -4.77 -19.54 14.53
CA ALA A 519 -5.04 -18.21 15.08
C ALA A 519 -5.53 -18.22 16.53
N GLY A 520 -6.15 -19.31 16.99
CA GLY A 520 -6.69 -19.40 18.35
C GLY A 520 -5.66 -19.61 19.46
N SER A 521 -4.37 -19.74 19.12
CA SER A 521 -3.29 -19.90 20.10
C SER A 521 -2.33 -18.72 20.07
N PRO A 522 -1.98 -18.13 21.21
CA PRO A 522 -0.92 -17.13 21.28
C PRO A 522 0.42 -17.71 20.80
N GLN A 523 1.15 -16.93 20.01
CA GLN A 523 2.50 -17.23 19.57
C GLN A 523 3.51 -16.51 20.47
N HIS A 524 4.44 -17.25 21.05
CA HIS A 524 5.53 -16.69 21.85
C HIS A 524 6.76 -16.50 20.98
N LEU A 525 7.13 -15.25 20.71
CA LEU A 525 8.29 -14.93 19.89
C LEU A 525 9.59 -15.09 20.70
N ASP A 526 9.58 -14.67 21.95
CA ASP A 526 10.70 -14.83 22.88
C ASP A 526 10.19 -14.87 24.32
N ALA A 527 11.10 -14.84 25.31
CA ALA A 527 10.74 -14.87 26.73
C ALA A 527 9.76 -13.75 27.15
N HIS A 528 9.80 -12.61 26.47
CA HIS A 528 9.08 -11.39 26.82
C HIS A 528 7.99 -11.04 25.80
N SER A 529 8.10 -11.42 24.54
CA SER A 529 7.22 -10.96 23.47
C SER A 529 6.24 -12.04 23.01
N SER A 530 4.97 -11.67 22.87
CA SER A 530 3.91 -12.52 22.32
C SER A 530 3.12 -11.83 21.22
N VAL A 531 2.55 -12.63 20.34
CA VAL A 531 1.60 -12.21 19.31
C VAL A 531 0.34 -13.07 19.40
N GLU A 532 -0.83 -12.45 19.29
CA GLU A 532 -2.11 -13.13 19.40
C GLU A 532 -3.10 -12.58 18.37
N MET A 533 -3.81 -13.48 17.68
CA MET A 533 -4.93 -13.08 16.84
C MET A 533 -6.17 -12.92 17.70
N MET A 534 -7.00 -11.95 17.38
CA MET A 534 -8.22 -11.68 18.14
C MET A 534 -9.44 -12.13 17.35
N LEU A 535 -10.52 -12.48 18.06
CA LEU A 535 -11.81 -12.74 17.40
C LEU A 535 -12.23 -11.51 16.60
N PHE A 536 -12.56 -11.73 15.34
CA PHE A 536 -12.97 -10.66 14.44
C PHE A 536 -14.25 -9.99 14.95
N PRO A 537 -14.36 -8.65 14.95
CA PRO A 537 -15.42 -7.96 15.67
C PRO A 537 -16.83 -8.44 15.27
N GLY A 538 -17.60 -8.95 16.23
CA GLY A 538 -18.95 -9.46 16.00
C GLY A 538 -19.03 -10.89 15.44
N HIS A 539 -17.91 -11.62 15.34
CA HIS A 539 -17.88 -13.00 14.85
C HIS A 539 -17.11 -13.96 15.77
N ASN A 540 -17.48 -15.24 15.71
CA ASN A 540 -16.79 -16.33 16.41
C ASN A 540 -15.68 -16.95 15.53
N ARG A 541 -14.88 -16.11 14.86
CA ARG A 541 -13.73 -16.51 14.05
C ARG A 541 -12.64 -15.44 14.14
N TYR A 542 -11.37 -15.83 14.04
CA TYR A 542 -10.23 -14.92 14.08
C TYR A 542 -9.97 -14.25 12.72
N VAL A 543 -10.29 -14.96 11.64
CA VAL A 543 -10.05 -14.51 10.27
C VAL A 543 -11.36 -14.46 9.50
N MET A 544 -11.60 -13.36 8.80
CA MET A 544 -12.80 -13.12 8.00
C MET A 544 -12.47 -13.23 6.50
N PRO A 545 -12.93 -14.31 5.83
CA PRO A 545 -12.66 -14.55 4.41
C PRO A 545 -13.62 -13.74 3.53
N ALA A 546 -13.41 -12.43 3.46
CA ALA A 546 -14.20 -11.55 2.61
C ALA A 546 -13.33 -10.48 1.98
N ARG A 547 -13.62 -10.11 0.73
CA ARG A 547 -13.09 -8.88 0.14
C ARG A 547 -13.53 -7.69 0.97
N ASN A 548 -12.67 -6.71 1.18
CA ASN A 548 -12.94 -5.63 2.12
C ASN A 548 -12.10 -4.39 1.88
N TRP A 549 -12.49 -3.31 2.56
CA TRP A 549 -11.69 -2.11 2.76
C TRP A 549 -11.82 -1.66 4.22
N LEU A 550 -10.86 -0.87 4.70
CA LEU A 550 -10.75 -0.46 6.10
C LEU A 550 -10.73 1.07 6.24
N ALA A 551 -11.59 1.63 7.09
CA ALA A 551 -11.48 3.01 7.56
C ALA A 551 -10.58 3.10 8.79
N LEU A 552 -9.68 4.09 8.85
CA LEU A 552 -8.89 4.43 10.03
C LEU A 552 -9.09 5.90 10.37
N GLU A 553 -9.72 6.17 11.52
CA GLU A 553 -10.17 7.52 11.90
C GLU A 553 -9.80 7.80 13.35
N LEU A 554 -8.94 8.81 13.57
CA LEU A 554 -8.57 9.27 14.91
C LEU A 554 -9.60 10.30 15.40
N ASP A 555 -10.08 10.17 16.64
CA ASP A 555 -11.06 11.09 17.22
C ASP A 555 -10.57 12.55 17.20
N GLU A 556 -11.44 13.45 16.72
CA GLU A 556 -11.22 14.89 16.79
C GLU A 556 -11.74 15.45 18.12
N GLY A 557 -11.07 16.48 18.66
CA GLY A 557 -11.55 17.25 19.82
C GLY A 557 -11.51 16.55 21.19
N SER A 558 -10.98 15.34 21.29
CA SER A 558 -10.72 14.65 22.56
C SER A 558 -9.28 14.89 23.03
N ASP A 559 -9.09 15.12 24.34
CA ASP A 559 -7.76 15.16 24.99
C ASP A 559 -7.06 13.79 24.98
N ARG A 560 -7.82 12.72 24.72
CA ARG A 560 -7.34 11.34 24.61
C ARG A 560 -8.02 10.67 23.41
N PRO A 561 -7.56 10.96 22.18
CA PRO A 561 -8.26 10.51 20.98
C PRO A 561 -8.06 9.01 20.76
N LYS A 562 -9.15 8.29 20.47
CA LYS A 562 -9.12 6.88 20.07
C LYS A 562 -8.89 6.78 18.58
N LEU A 563 -8.22 5.72 18.14
CA LEU A 563 -8.23 5.32 16.73
C LEU A 563 -9.37 4.33 16.52
N TRP A 564 -10.28 4.64 15.61
CA TRP A 564 -11.33 3.73 15.14
C TRP A 564 -10.87 3.03 13.86
N ALA A 565 -11.08 1.72 13.83
CA ALA A 565 -10.82 0.86 12.69
C ALA A 565 -12.14 0.19 12.27
N THR A 566 -12.64 0.52 11.07
CA THR A 566 -13.93 0.01 10.57
C THR A 566 -13.73 -0.77 9.28
N TRP A 567 -13.86 -2.10 9.32
CA TRP A 567 -13.89 -2.91 8.11
C TRP A 567 -15.28 -2.90 7.50
N ARG A 568 -15.31 -2.81 6.17
CA ARG A 568 -16.48 -3.15 5.36
C ARG A 568 -16.20 -4.38 4.54
N CYS A 569 -16.79 -5.49 4.96
CA CYS A 569 -16.59 -6.79 4.35
C CYS A 569 -17.73 -7.10 3.37
N GLU A 570 -17.37 -7.49 2.15
CA GLU A 570 -18.33 -7.93 1.15
C GLU A 570 -19.08 -9.18 1.61
N THR A 571 -20.39 -9.19 1.39
CA THR A 571 -21.24 -10.38 1.51
C THR A 571 -21.88 -10.70 0.17
N GLU A 572 -22.60 -11.83 0.08
CA GLU A 572 -23.28 -12.24 -1.17
C GLU A 572 -24.26 -11.17 -1.69
N THR A 573 -24.91 -10.42 -0.79
CA THR A 573 -25.97 -9.46 -1.15
C THR A 573 -25.64 -8.00 -0.80
N ALA A 574 -24.68 -7.74 0.09
CA ALA A 574 -24.41 -6.40 0.62
C ALA A 574 -22.97 -6.28 1.18
N PHE A 575 -22.81 -5.50 2.25
CA PHE A 575 -21.60 -5.35 3.05
C PHE A 575 -21.95 -5.44 4.54
N SER A 576 -21.05 -6.01 5.33
CA SER A 576 -21.12 -5.99 6.81
C SER A 576 -20.10 -5.02 7.38
N ASN A 577 -20.42 -4.42 8.54
CA ASN A 577 -19.57 -3.46 9.25
C ASN A 577 -19.00 -4.07 10.51
N HIS A 578 -17.69 -3.91 10.71
CA HIS A 578 -16.97 -4.45 11.85
C HIS A 578 -16.06 -3.38 12.42
N LEU A 579 -16.27 -3.03 13.70
CA LEU A 579 -15.64 -1.88 14.32
C LEU A 579 -14.72 -2.32 15.46
N GLN A 580 -13.51 -1.79 15.49
CA GLN A 580 -12.54 -1.97 16.56
C GLN A 580 -11.96 -0.61 16.99
N THR A 581 -11.54 -0.51 18.25
CA THR A 581 -10.90 0.71 18.77
C THR A 581 -9.54 0.43 19.37
N VAL A 582 -8.62 1.36 19.14
CA VAL A 582 -7.38 1.49 19.91
C VAL A 582 -7.60 2.57 20.95
N ALA A 583 -7.41 2.21 22.22
CA ALA A 583 -7.43 3.17 23.30
C ALA A 583 -6.28 4.19 23.14
N PRO A 584 -6.48 5.45 23.56
CA PRO A 584 -5.44 6.47 23.58
C PRO A 584 -4.23 6.04 24.43
N ALA A 585 -3.09 6.68 24.17
CA ALA A 585 -1.84 6.44 24.89
C ALA A 585 -1.93 6.81 26.38
#